data_AF-A0A3R9L970-F1
#
_entry.id   AF-A0A3R9L970-F1
#
_cell.length_a   1.000
_cell.length_b   1.000
_cell.length_c   1.000
_cell.angle_alpha   90.00
_cell.angle_beta   90.00
_cell.angle_gamma   90.00
#
_symmetry.space_group_name_H-M   'P 1'
#
loop_
_entity.id
_entity.type
_entity.pdbx_description
1 polymer ?
#
loop_
_entity_poly.entity_id
_entity_poly.type
_entity_poly.pdbx_seq_one_letter_code
_entity_poly.pdbx_strand_id
1 'polypeptide(L)'
;MSIKLIAVDIDGTLVNSQKEITPEVFSAIQDAKQAGVKVVIATGRPIAGVAKLLDDLQLRDEGDYVVTFNGALVQETATGHEIISESLTYEDYLDMEFLSRKLGVHMHAITKDGIYTANRNIGKYTVHESTLVSMPIFYRTPEEMADKEIVKCMFIDEPEILDAAIEKIPAEFYERYSINKSAPFYLELLKKNVDKGSAITHLAEKLGLTKDETMAIGDEENDRAMLEVVGNPVVMENGNPEIKKIAKYITKSNDESGVAHAIRTWVL
;
A
#
# COMPACT_ATOMS: atom_id res chain seq x y z
N MET A 1 -16.93 21.76 2.94
CA MET A 1 -17.04 20.91 4.14
C MET A 1 -15.66 20.79 4.77
N SER A 2 -15.55 20.53 6.07
CA SER A 2 -14.26 20.33 6.74
C SER A 2 -13.74 18.92 6.47
N ILE A 3 -12.43 18.78 6.27
CA ILE A 3 -11.78 17.47 6.12
C ILE A 3 -11.84 16.71 7.46
N LYS A 4 -12.17 15.42 7.41
CA LYS A 4 -12.26 14.52 8.57
C LYS A 4 -11.43 13.25 8.42
N LEU A 5 -10.96 12.93 7.23
CA LEU A 5 -10.03 11.83 6.98
C LEU A 5 -8.94 12.28 6.01
N ILE A 6 -7.69 12.01 6.35
CA ILE A 6 -6.51 12.24 5.52
C ILE A 6 -5.83 10.90 5.29
N ALA A 7 -5.82 10.42 4.05
CA ALA A 7 -4.99 9.31 3.61
C ALA A 7 -3.61 9.86 3.19
N VAL A 8 -2.52 9.24 3.64
CA VAL A 8 -1.16 9.71 3.32
C VAL A 8 -0.27 8.55 2.90
N ASP A 9 0.39 8.67 1.75
CA ASP A 9 1.44 7.72 1.35
C ASP A 9 2.73 7.92 2.18
N ILE A 10 3.63 6.95 2.17
CA ILE A 10 4.88 6.97 2.92
C ILE A 10 6.04 7.55 2.11
N ASP A 11 6.49 6.83 1.09
CA ASP A 11 7.80 7.04 0.46
C ASP A 11 7.69 8.15 -0.58
N GLY A 12 8.39 9.27 -0.39
CA GLY A 12 8.24 10.44 -1.25
C GLY A 12 7.12 11.39 -0.82
N THR A 13 6.36 11.02 0.22
CA THR A 13 5.25 11.82 0.77
C THR A 13 5.42 12.13 2.26
N LEU A 14 5.21 11.15 3.15
CA LEU A 14 5.22 11.35 4.61
C LEU A 14 6.63 11.45 5.19
N VAL A 15 7.58 10.71 4.63
CA VAL A 15 8.99 10.75 5.05
C VAL A 15 9.85 11.57 4.09
N ASN A 16 10.84 12.26 4.62
CA ASN A 16 11.81 13.01 3.82
C ASN A 16 12.78 12.06 3.07
N SER A 17 13.71 12.63 2.30
CA SER A 17 14.72 11.88 1.56
C SER A 17 15.66 11.03 2.44
N GLN A 18 15.72 11.32 3.76
CA GLN A 18 16.47 10.54 4.75
C GLN A 18 15.61 9.43 5.41
N LYS A 19 14.36 9.25 4.96
CA LYS A 19 13.36 8.32 5.53
C LYS A 19 12.98 8.64 6.97
N GLU A 20 13.02 9.91 7.33
CA GLU A 20 12.66 10.42 8.65
C GLU A 20 11.34 11.19 8.62
N ILE A 21 10.60 11.13 9.73
CA ILE A 21 9.46 12.02 9.98
C ILE A 21 10.02 13.33 10.53
N THR A 22 9.70 14.46 9.89
CA THR A 22 10.11 15.77 10.40
C THR A 22 9.26 16.17 11.62
N PRO A 23 9.81 16.98 12.55
CA PRO A 23 9.04 17.50 13.68
C PRO A 23 7.77 18.24 13.26
N GLU A 24 7.80 18.92 12.11
CA GLU A 24 6.67 19.64 11.53
C GLU A 24 5.55 18.69 11.10
N VAL A 25 5.90 17.57 10.45
CA VAL A 25 4.96 16.53 10.05
C VAL A 25 4.35 15.88 11.28
N PHE A 26 5.17 15.50 12.26
CA PHE A 26 4.69 14.93 13.52
C PHE A 26 3.68 15.87 14.21
N SER A 27 4.05 17.14 14.40
CA SER A 27 3.18 18.14 15.04
C SER A 27 1.89 18.35 14.27
N ALA A 28 1.92 18.46 12.94
CA ALA A 28 0.72 18.65 12.14
C ALA A 28 -0.25 17.46 12.24
N ILE A 29 0.28 16.23 12.28
CA ILE A 29 -0.53 15.03 12.48
C ILE A 29 -1.19 15.03 13.87
N GLN A 30 -0.44 15.38 14.93
CA GLN A 30 -1.04 15.49 16.27
C GLN A 30 -2.12 16.57 16.35
N ASP A 31 -1.89 17.74 15.74
CA ASP A 31 -2.87 18.83 15.69
C ASP A 31 -4.15 18.38 14.95
N ALA A 32 -4.01 17.65 13.83
CA ALA A 32 -5.13 17.07 13.09
C ALA A 32 -5.91 16.03 13.93
N LYS A 33 -5.21 15.14 14.64
CA LYS A 33 -5.84 14.18 15.57
C LYS A 33 -6.64 14.89 16.65
N GLN A 34 -6.08 15.93 17.27
CA GLN A 34 -6.76 16.73 18.30
C GLN A 34 -8.00 17.44 17.77
N ALA A 35 -8.01 17.83 16.50
CA ALA A 35 -9.17 18.37 15.80
C ALA A 35 -10.23 17.29 15.41
N GLY A 36 -9.99 16.02 15.74
CA GLY A 36 -10.88 14.91 15.43
C GLY A 36 -10.74 14.35 14.01
N VAL A 37 -9.68 14.74 13.29
CA VAL A 37 -9.40 14.26 11.93
C VAL A 37 -8.65 12.94 12.00
N LYS A 38 -9.08 11.96 11.20
CA LYS A 38 -8.42 10.65 11.08
C LYS A 38 -7.27 10.74 10.09
N VAL A 39 -6.04 10.62 10.58
CA VAL A 39 -4.85 10.50 9.72
C VAL A 39 -4.55 9.02 9.53
N VAL A 40 -4.58 8.56 8.28
CA VAL A 40 -4.49 7.15 7.90
C VAL A 40 -3.32 6.98 6.94
N ILE A 41 -2.31 6.21 7.35
CA ILE A 41 -1.24 5.81 6.45
C ILE A 41 -1.79 4.81 5.43
N ALA A 42 -1.51 5.03 4.14
CA ALA A 42 -1.92 4.17 3.04
C ALA A 42 -0.74 3.73 2.19
N THR A 43 -0.37 2.44 2.29
CA THR A 43 0.88 1.92 1.73
C THR A 43 0.76 0.53 1.11
N GLY A 44 1.70 0.21 0.21
CA GLY A 44 1.92 -1.15 -0.29
C GLY A 44 2.59 -2.10 0.71
N ARG A 45 3.19 -1.54 1.77
CA ARG A 45 3.93 -2.30 2.79
C ARG A 45 3.00 -3.16 3.66
N PRO A 46 3.51 -4.28 4.22
CA PRO A 46 2.82 -5.01 5.29
C PRO A 46 2.81 -4.21 6.59
N ILE A 47 1.98 -4.64 7.55
CA ILE A 47 1.89 -4.01 8.88
C ILE A 47 3.24 -3.95 9.61
N ALA A 48 4.06 -5.00 9.50
CA ALA A 48 5.41 -5.04 10.07
C ALA A 48 6.31 -3.93 9.50
N GLY A 49 6.15 -3.61 8.21
CA GLY A 49 6.92 -2.57 7.51
C GLY A 49 6.52 -1.13 7.86
N VAL A 50 5.44 -0.94 8.63
CA VAL A 50 4.96 0.38 9.08
C VAL A 50 4.81 0.48 10.60
N ALA A 51 5.01 -0.60 11.34
CA ALA A 51 4.81 -0.63 12.80
C ALA A 51 5.59 0.48 13.52
N LYS A 52 6.88 0.65 13.19
CA LYS A 52 7.72 1.73 13.74
C LYS A 52 7.17 3.12 13.41
N LEU A 53 6.68 3.32 12.19
CA LEU A 53 6.13 4.60 11.75
C LEU A 53 4.86 4.97 12.50
N LEU A 54 3.99 3.97 12.74
CA LEU A 54 2.79 4.13 13.56
C LEU A 54 3.15 4.51 15.00
N ASP A 55 4.20 3.90 15.56
CA ASP A 55 4.67 4.20 16.92
C ASP A 55 5.29 5.61 17.00
N ASP A 56 6.15 5.97 16.04
CA ASP A 56 6.80 7.29 15.95
C ASP A 56 5.76 8.42 15.78
N LEU A 57 4.66 8.18 15.05
CA LEU A 57 3.57 9.13 14.86
C LEU A 57 2.48 9.06 15.93
N GLN A 58 2.60 8.17 16.91
CA GLN A 58 1.57 7.94 17.92
C GLN A 58 0.19 7.66 17.29
N LEU A 59 0.15 6.87 16.21
CA LEU A 59 -1.07 6.43 15.52
C LEU A 59 -1.50 5.05 16.01
N ARG A 60 -1.60 4.88 17.34
CA ARG A 60 -1.90 3.62 18.03
C ARG A 60 -3.09 3.74 18.98
N ASP A 61 -3.79 4.85 18.95
CA ASP A 61 -4.94 5.08 19.84
C ASP A 61 -6.20 4.42 19.27
N GLU A 62 -7.23 4.25 20.10
CA GLU A 62 -8.51 3.75 19.64
C GLU A 62 -9.09 4.66 18.53
N GLY A 63 -9.50 4.03 17.43
CA GLY A 63 -10.01 4.72 16.25
C GLY A 63 -8.93 5.29 15.33
N ASP A 64 -7.66 4.94 15.52
CA ASP A 64 -6.62 5.09 14.49
C ASP A 64 -6.64 3.87 13.55
N TYR A 65 -6.38 4.13 12.26
CA TYR A 65 -6.46 3.12 11.21
C TYR A 65 -5.22 3.14 10.32
N VAL A 66 -4.94 2.01 9.67
CA VAL A 66 -3.90 1.90 8.65
C VAL A 66 -4.39 1.09 7.47
N VAL A 67 -4.02 1.52 6.27
CA VAL A 67 -4.22 0.78 5.02
C VAL A 67 -2.88 0.21 4.58
N THR A 68 -2.82 -1.11 4.47
CA THR A 68 -1.60 -1.87 4.10
C THR A 68 -1.86 -2.71 2.86
N PHE A 69 -0.78 -3.26 2.29
CA PHE A 69 -0.86 -4.14 1.12
C PHE A 69 -1.64 -3.52 -0.05
N ASN A 70 -1.41 -2.23 -0.31
CA ASN A 70 -2.08 -1.48 -1.39
C ASN A 70 -3.61 -1.51 -1.28
N GLY A 71 -4.16 -1.57 -0.07
CA GLY A 71 -5.61 -1.58 0.15
C GLY A 71 -6.21 -2.94 0.46
N ALA A 72 -5.43 -4.04 0.35
CA ALA A 72 -5.94 -5.37 0.65
C ALA A 72 -6.28 -5.56 2.14
N LEU A 73 -5.70 -4.75 3.02
CA LEU A 73 -5.94 -4.84 4.46
C LEU A 73 -6.12 -3.45 5.06
N VAL A 74 -7.27 -3.23 5.70
CA VAL A 74 -7.55 -2.06 6.53
C VAL A 74 -7.80 -2.55 7.94
N GLN A 75 -7.07 -2.02 8.91
CA GLN A 75 -7.17 -2.44 10.30
C GLN A 75 -7.08 -1.26 11.27
N GLU A 76 -7.68 -1.44 12.45
CA GLU A 76 -7.43 -0.59 13.62
C GLU A 76 -6.01 -0.82 14.13
N THR A 77 -5.26 0.25 14.35
CA THR A 77 -3.84 0.13 14.73
C THR A 77 -3.63 -0.21 16.21
N ALA A 78 -4.62 0.08 17.05
CA ALA A 78 -4.64 -0.22 18.49
C ALA A 78 -4.92 -1.70 18.79
N THR A 79 -5.88 -2.28 18.06
CA THR A 79 -6.43 -3.62 18.36
C THR A 79 -6.00 -4.68 17.32
N GLY A 80 -5.60 -4.26 16.12
CA GLY A 80 -5.41 -5.15 14.97
C GLY A 80 -6.72 -5.64 14.36
N HIS A 81 -7.87 -5.13 14.80
CA HIS A 81 -9.17 -5.53 14.28
C HIS A 81 -9.31 -5.13 12.80
N GLU A 82 -9.60 -6.13 11.97
CA GLU A 82 -9.71 -5.99 10.52
C GLU A 82 -11.06 -5.40 10.12
N ILE A 83 -10.99 -4.31 9.36
CA ILE A 83 -12.15 -3.63 8.79
C ILE A 83 -12.43 -4.16 7.40
N ILE A 84 -11.37 -4.36 6.63
CA ILE A 84 -11.35 -4.92 5.28
C ILE A 84 -10.19 -5.90 5.24
N SER A 85 -10.45 -7.09 4.72
CA SER A 85 -9.45 -8.15 4.55
C SER A 85 -9.73 -8.85 3.23
N GLU A 86 -9.00 -8.44 2.20
CA GLU A 86 -9.13 -8.96 0.84
C GLU A 86 -7.97 -9.91 0.57
N SER A 87 -8.26 -11.20 0.70
CA SER A 87 -7.31 -12.27 0.43
C SER A 87 -7.56 -12.93 -0.93
N LEU A 88 -6.48 -13.38 -1.55
CA LEU A 88 -6.53 -14.36 -2.63
C LEU A 88 -6.99 -15.70 -2.06
N THR A 89 -7.80 -16.43 -2.83
CA THR A 89 -8.16 -17.81 -2.48
C THR A 89 -6.98 -18.75 -2.71
N TYR A 90 -7.08 -19.97 -2.18
CA TYR A 90 -6.08 -20.99 -2.44
C TYR A 90 -6.01 -21.35 -3.93
N GLU A 91 -7.16 -21.40 -4.60
CA GLU A 91 -7.28 -21.62 -6.04
C GLU A 91 -6.60 -20.51 -6.84
N ASP A 92 -6.76 -19.24 -6.42
CA ASP A 92 -6.05 -18.11 -7.05
C ASP A 92 -4.54 -18.28 -6.92
N TYR A 93 -4.05 -18.67 -5.74
CA TYR A 93 -2.64 -18.94 -5.52
C TYR A 93 -2.12 -20.06 -6.42
N LEU A 94 -2.87 -21.17 -6.55
CA LEU A 94 -2.48 -22.28 -7.42
C LEU A 94 -2.39 -21.86 -8.90
N ASP A 95 -3.34 -21.06 -9.38
CA ASP A 95 -3.33 -20.53 -10.74
C ASP A 95 -2.10 -19.64 -10.98
N MET A 96 -1.79 -18.76 -10.03
CA MET A 96 -0.61 -17.88 -10.10
C MET A 96 0.71 -18.65 -10.00
N GLU A 97 0.79 -19.66 -9.13
CA GLU A 97 1.97 -20.52 -8.96
C GLU A 97 2.23 -21.36 -10.21
N PHE A 98 1.17 -21.94 -10.77
CA PHE A 98 1.27 -22.68 -12.02
C PHE A 98 1.72 -21.77 -13.17
N LEU A 99 1.17 -20.56 -13.26
CA LEU A 99 1.56 -19.58 -14.27
C LEU A 99 3.02 -19.15 -14.10
N SER A 100 3.49 -18.87 -12.89
CA SER A 100 4.87 -18.45 -12.64
C SER A 100 5.88 -19.50 -13.11
N ARG A 101 5.61 -20.79 -12.84
CA ARG A 101 6.42 -21.91 -13.34
C ARG A 101 6.40 -22.03 -14.85
N LYS A 102 5.23 -21.86 -15.48
CA LYS A 102 5.08 -21.89 -16.95
C LYS A 102 5.85 -20.75 -17.62
N LEU A 103 5.89 -19.58 -17.00
CA LEU A 103 6.60 -18.41 -17.48
C LEU A 103 8.10 -18.40 -17.13
N GLY A 104 8.51 -19.25 -16.18
CA GLY A 104 9.90 -19.36 -15.76
C GLY A 104 10.36 -18.22 -14.85
N VAL A 105 9.47 -17.68 -14.03
CA VAL A 105 9.75 -16.60 -13.07
C VAL A 105 9.61 -17.09 -11.63
N HIS A 106 10.37 -16.49 -10.71
CA HIS A 106 10.16 -16.76 -9.29
C HIS A 106 8.86 -16.11 -8.81
N MET A 107 8.28 -16.70 -7.76
CA MET A 107 7.07 -16.23 -7.12
C MET A 107 7.18 -16.38 -5.60
N HIS A 108 6.63 -15.40 -4.90
CA HIS A 108 6.25 -15.59 -3.50
C HIS A 108 4.80 -15.14 -3.26
N ALA A 109 4.20 -15.67 -2.21
CA ALA A 109 2.95 -15.22 -1.62
C ALA A 109 3.27 -14.52 -0.31
N ILE A 110 2.56 -13.45 0.00
CA ILE A 110 2.71 -12.71 1.26
C ILE A 110 1.44 -12.90 2.08
N THR A 111 1.64 -13.31 3.33
CA THR A 111 0.61 -13.44 4.36
C THR A 111 0.91 -12.46 5.50
N LYS A 112 0.10 -12.45 6.55
CA LYS A 112 0.40 -11.69 7.77
C LYS A 112 1.63 -12.25 8.52
N ASP A 113 1.91 -13.55 8.40
CA ASP A 113 2.98 -14.24 9.12
C ASP A 113 4.35 -14.10 8.46
N GLY A 114 4.39 -13.94 7.14
CA GLY A 114 5.63 -13.97 6.38
C GLY A 114 5.46 -14.13 4.88
N ILE A 115 6.61 -14.26 4.22
CA ILE A 115 6.75 -14.49 2.78
C ILE A 115 6.87 -16.00 2.56
N TYR A 116 6.00 -16.56 1.73
CA TYR A 116 5.96 -17.97 1.40
C TYR A 116 6.36 -18.18 -0.05
N THR A 117 7.25 -19.13 -0.34
CA THR A 117 7.65 -19.44 -1.72
C THR A 117 7.76 -20.95 -1.95
N ALA A 118 7.34 -21.39 -3.13
CA ALA A 118 7.53 -22.75 -3.61
C ALA A 118 8.83 -22.91 -4.42
N ASN A 119 9.56 -21.83 -4.66
CA ASN A 119 10.84 -21.89 -5.36
C ASN A 119 11.91 -22.53 -4.45
N ARG A 120 12.43 -23.69 -4.86
CA ARG A 120 13.55 -24.36 -4.15
C ARG A 120 14.84 -23.56 -4.26
N ASN A 121 15.08 -22.94 -5.41
CA ASN A 121 16.10 -21.92 -5.57
C ASN A 121 15.45 -20.57 -5.21
N ILE A 122 15.68 -20.07 -4.01
CA ILE A 122 15.07 -18.81 -3.56
C ILE A 122 15.76 -17.66 -4.31
N GLY A 123 15.00 -16.94 -5.14
CA GLY A 123 15.51 -15.81 -5.91
C GLY A 123 15.97 -14.64 -5.03
N LYS A 124 16.98 -13.89 -5.50
CA LYS A 124 17.56 -12.77 -4.74
C LYS A 124 16.54 -11.69 -4.36
N TYR A 125 15.50 -11.51 -5.17
CA TYR A 125 14.45 -10.52 -4.94
C TYR A 125 13.43 -10.93 -3.86
N THR A 126 13.29 -12.24 -3.56
CA THR A 126 12.55 -12.72 -2.38
C THR A 126 13.32 -12.35 -1.11
N VAL A 127 14.63 -12.56 -1.12
CA VAL A 127 15.52 -12.21 0.01
C VAL A 127 15.56 -10.70 0.22
N HIS A 128 15.60 -9.94 -0.89
CA HIS A 128 15.51 -8.48 -0.85
C HIS A 128 14.22 -8.01 -0.19
N GLU A 129 13.06 -8.55 -0.62
CA GLU A 129 11.75 -8.19 -0.04
C GLU A 129 11.71 -8.51 1.45
N SER A 130 12.07 -9.74 1.83
CA SER A 130 12.12 -10.18 3.22
C SER A 130 12.91 -9.23 4.12
N THR A 131 14.06 -8.76 3.63
CA THR A 131 14.92 -7.80 4.34
C THR A 131 14.25 -6.43 4.40
N LEU A 132 13.71 -5.95 3.29
CA LEU A 132 13.09 -4.65 3.16
C LEU A 132 11.88 -4.50 4.08
N VAL A 133 11.01 -5.51 4.13
CA VAL A 133 9.77 -5.48 4.93
C VAL A 133 9.89 -6.18 6.28
N SER A 134 11.09 -6.68 6.62
CA SER A 134 11.37 -7.38 7.89
C SER A 134 10.45 -8.57 8.16
N MET A 135 10.15 -9.37 7.13
CA MET A 135 9.30 -10.57 7.24
C MET A 135 10.11 -11.86 7.02
N PRO A 136 9.87 -12.93 7.78
CA PRO A 136 10.54 -14.20 7.57
C PRO A 136 10.14 -14.85 6.25
N ILE A 137 11.04 -15.66 5.68
CA ILE A 137 10.77 -16.48 4.49
C ILE A 137 10.48 -17.92 4.92
N PHE A 138 9.39 -18.49 4.38
CA PHE A 138 9.01 -19.88 4.54
C PHE A 138 8.99 -20.58 3.17
N TYR A 139 9.76 -21.65 3.04
CA TYR A 139 9.59 -22.57 1.92
C TYR A 139 8.38 -23.47 2.17
N ARG A 140 7.44 -23.53 1.22
CA ARG A 140 6.30 -24.46 1.24
C ARG A 140 6.02 -24.96 -0.16
N THR A 141 5.61 -26.21 -0.28
CA THR A 141 5.01 -26.73 -1.51
C THR A 141 3.65 -26.05 -1.74
N PRO A 142 3.15 -25.99 -3.00
CA PRO A 142 1.85 -25.39 -3.27
C PRO A 142 0.71 -26.02 -2.47
N GLU A 143 0.80 -27.32 -2.16
CA GLU A 143 -0.20 -28.05 -1.36
C GLU A 143 -0.25 -27.57 0.10
N GLU A 144 0.89 -27.18 0.68
CA GLU A 144 0.99 -26.70 2.06
C GLU A 144 0.46 -25.27 2.26
N MET A 145 0.02 -24.62 1.19
CA MET A 145 -0.53 -23.27 1.21
C MET A 145 -2.07 -23.23 1.38
N ALA A 146 -2.74 -24.39 1.39
CA ALA A 146 -4.21 -24.47 1.43
C ALA A 146 -4.88 -23.69 2.58
N ASP A 147 -4.26 -23.68 3.76
CA ASP A 147 -4.82 -23.06 4.97
C ASP A 147 -4.26 -21.65 5.22
N LYS A 148 -3.62 -21.02 4.22
CA LYS A 148 -2.97 -19.71 4.38
C LYS A 148 -3.86 -18.57 3.90
N GLU A 149 -3.97 -17.54 4.72
CA GLU A 149 -4.56 -16.26 4.32
C GLU A 149 -3.57 -15.47 3.48
N ILE A 150 -3.67 -15.62 2.16
CA ILE A 150 -2.76 -14.99 1.20
C ILE A 150 -3.29 -13.59 0.86
N VAL A 151 -2.53 -12.56 1.22
CA VAL A 151 -2.92 -11.16 0.97
C VAL A 151 -2.58 -10.76 -0.46
N LYS A 152 -1.38 -11.11 -0.92
CA LYS A 152 -0.96 -10.89 -2.31
C LYS A 152 0.06 -11.92 -2.76
N CYS A 153 0.16 -12.09 -4.06
CA CYS A 153 1.27 -12.81 -4.70
C CYS A 153 2.13 -11.83 -5.50
N MET A 154 3.39 -12.19 -5.72
CA MET A 154 4.28 -11.41 -6.56
C MET A 154 5.08 -12.31 -7.49
N PHE A 155 5.14 -11.94 -8.76
CA PHE A 155 6.16 -12.45 -9.68
C PHE A 155 7.37 -11.54 -9.59
N ILE A 156 8.54 -12.15 -9.37
CA ILE A 156 9.74 -11.43 -8.99
C ILE A 156 10.95 -12.04 -9.68
N ASP A 157 11.69 -11.25 -10.44
CA ASP A 157 12.89 -11.74 -11.13
C ASP A 157 13.74 -10.56 -11.64
N GLU A 158 14.85 -10.86 -12.32
CA GLU A 158 15.59 -9.84 -13.08
C GLU A 158 14.63 -9.08 -14.01
N PRO A 159 14.76 -7.76 -14.18
CA PRO A 159 13.81 -6.96 -14.95
C PRO A 159 13.52 -7.51 -16.35
N GLU A 160 14.56 -7.94 -17.06
CA GLU A 160 14.41 -8.47 -18.43
C GLU A 160 13.65 -9.80 -18.46
N ILE A 161 13.82 -10.64 -17.43
CA ILE A 161 13.12 -11.92 -17.28
C ILE A 161 11.64 -11.65 -16.95
N LEU A 162 11.41 -10.74 -15.99
CA LEU A 162 10.06 -10.39 -15.55
C LEU A 162 9.27 -9.70 -16.67
N ASP A 163 9.87 -8.77 -17.41
CA ASP A 163 9.21 -8.09 -18.53
C ASP A 163 8.81 -9.05 -19.64
N ALA A 164 9.71 -9.98 -20.01
CA ALA A 164 9.39 -11.02 -20.99
C ALA A 164 8.31 -12.01 -20.51
N ALA A 165 8.12 -12.15 -19.19
CA ALA A 165 7.05 -12.96 -18.61
C ALA A 165 5.73 -12.18 -18.58
N ILE A 166 5.74 -10.88 -18.24
CA ILE A 166 4.57 -10.00 -18.24
C ILE A 166 3.87 -10.01 -19.60
N GLU A 167 4.64 -9.91 -20.70
CA GLU A 167 4.09 -9.95 -22.07
C GLU A 167 3.34 -11.26 -22.40
N LYS A 168 3.57 -12.33 -21.63
CA LYS A 168 3.00 -13.66 -21.84
C LYS A 168 1.90 -14.01 -20.82
N ILE A 169 1.57 -13.10 -19.91
CA ILE A 169 0.46 -13.30 -18.97
C ILE A 169 -0.87 -13.31 -19.76
N PRO A 170 -1.70 -14.35 -19.61
CA PRO A 170 -3.00 -14.41 -20.30
C PRO A 170 -3.91 -13.24 -19.94
N ALA A 171 -4.69 -12.74 -20.92
CA ALA A 171 -5.61 -11.62 -20.70
C ALA A 171 -6.61 -11.87 -19.55
N GLU A 172 -7.07 -13.11 -19.36
CA GLU A 172 -7.96 -13.52 -18.28
C GLU A 172 -7.40 -13.24 -16.87
N PHE A 173 -6.06 -13.24 -16.70
CA PHE A 173 -5.44 -12.89 -15.41
C PHE A 173 -5.65 -11.41 -15.10
N TYR A 174 -5.57 -10.54 -16.10
CA TYR A 174 -5.86 -9.11 -15.94
C TYR A 174 -7.35 -8.83 -15.69
N GLU A 175 -8.25 -9.73 -16.11
CA GLU A 175 -9.67 -9.65 -15.77
C GLU A 175 -9.95 -10.08 -14.33
N ARG A 176 -9.26 -11.14 -13.87
CA ARG A 176 -9.45 -11.76 -12.55
C ARG A 176 -8.67 -11.11 -11.41
N TYR A 177 -7.60 -10.38 -11.70
CA TYR A 177 -6.69 -9.83 -10.69
C TYR A 177 -6.34 -8.36 -10.96
N SER A 178 -5.94 -7.67 -9.90
CA SER A 178 -5.23 -6.41 -10.01
C SER A 178 -3.74 -6.71 -10.17
N ILE A 179 -3.19 -6.45 -11.36
CA ILE A 179 -1.80 -6.77 -11.72
C ILE A 179 -1.06 -5.47 -11.98
N ASN A 180 -0.09 -5.13 -11.13
CA ASN A 180 0.63 -3.86 -11.20
C ASN A 180 2.13 -4.09 -11.00
N LYS A 181 2.95 -3.47 -11.86
CA LYS A 181 4.40 -3.47 -11.71
C LYS A 181 4.81 -2.35 -10.75
N SER A 182 5.28 -2.70 -9.55
CA SER A 182 5.64 -1.72 -8.50
C SER A 182 7.14 -1.37 -8.49
N ALA A 183 7.98 -2.23 -9.07
CA ALA A 183 9.40 -1.96 -9.32
C ALA A 183 9.85 -2.69 -10.58
N PRO A 184 11.03 -2.38 -11.17
CA PRO A 184 11.55 -3.08 -12.33
C PRO A 184 11.57 -4.62 -12.20
N PHE A 185 11.72 -5.11 -10.97
CA PHE A 185 11.82 -6.53 -10.60
C PHE A 185 10.61 -7.05 -9.79
N TYR A 186 9.55 -6.25 -9.62
CA TYR A 186 8.34 -6.63 -8.85
C TYR A 186 7.06 -6.44 -9.66
N LEU A 187 6.33 -7.53 -9.85
CA LEU A 187 4.95 -7.54 -10.34
C LEU A 187 4.04 -8.05 -9.23
N GLU A 188 3.12 -7.21 -8.78
CA GLU A 188 2.15 -7.55 -7.75
C GLU A 188 0.86 -8.08 -8.36
N LEU A 189 0.34 -9.17 -7.78
CA LEU A 189 -0.93 -9.78 -8.12
C LEU A 189 -1.80 -9.78 -6.85
N LEU A 190 -2.85 -8.97 -6.87
CA LEU A 190 -3.83 -8.86 -5.80
C LEU A 190 -5.22 -9.28 -6.30
N LYS A 191 -6.14 -9.50 -5.38
CA LYS A 191 -7.56 -9.68 -5.71
C LYS A 191 -8.06 -8.50 -6.54
N LYS A 192 -8.96 -8.76 -7.50
CA LYS A 192 -9.48 -7.73 -8.41
C LYS A 192 -10.11 -6.58 -7.65
N ASN A 193 -9.90 -5.36 -8.16
CA ASN A 193 -10.47 -4.11 -7.63
C ASN A 193 -9.98 -3.76 -6.21
N VAL A 194 -8.91 -4.40 -5.74
CA VAL A 194 -8.20 -3.98 -4.53
C VAL A 194 -7.14 -2.97 -4.91
N ASP A 195 -7.26 -1.78 -4.33
CA ASP A 195 -6.29 -0.69 -4.42
C ASP A 195 -6.45 0.26 -3.20
N LYS A 196 -5.55 1.25 -3.07
CA LYS A 196 -5.64 2.24 -1.99
C LYS A 196 -6.96 3.05 -2.05
N GLY A 197 -7.51 3.30 -3.23
CA GLY A 197 -8.71 4.12 -3.40
C GLY A 197 -9.97 3.46 -2.90
N SER A 198 -10.20 2.21 -3.30
CA SER A 198 -11.29 1.36 -2.80
C SER A 198 -11.21 1.19 -1.28
N ALA A 199 -10.01 0.99 -0.72
CA ALA A 199 -9.80 0.89 0.72
C ALA A 199 -10.16 2.18 1.47
N ILE A 200 -9.72 3.35 0.97
CA ILE A 200 -10.05 4.65 1.58
C ILE A 200 -11.55 4.97 1.44
N THR A 201 -12.16 4.62 0.32
CA THR A 201 -13.61 4.82 0.10
C THR A 201 -14.42 4.01 1.11
N HIS A 202 -14.15 2.71 1.23
CA HIS A 202 -14.84 1.85 2.19
C HIS A 202 -14.60 2.27 3.65
N LEU A 203 -13.38 2.68 4.00
CA LEU A 203 -13.09 3.19 5.34
C LEU A 203 -13.89 4.47 5.63
N ALA A 204 -13.94 5.41 4.69
CA ALA A 204 -14.75 6.63 4.82
C ALA A 204 -16.24 6.32 5.00
N GLU A 205 -16.79 5.40 4.20
CA GLU A 205 -18.20 4.95 4.32
C GLU A 205 -18.49 4.33 5.70
N LYS A 206 -17.59 3.46 6.20
CA LYS A 206 -17.74 2.84 7.53
C LYS A 206 -17.70 3.87 8.66
N LEU A 207 -16.98 4.97 8.46
CA LEU A 207 -16.91 6.11 9.38
C LEU A 207 -18.06 7.12 9.17
N GLY A 208 -18.96 6.89 8.21
CA GLY A 208 -20.06 7.80 7.90
C GLY A 208 -19.61 9.12 7.26
N LEU A 209 -18.47 9.10 6.57
CA LEU A 209 -17.88 10.27 5.91
C LEU A 209 -18.22 10.31 4.42
N THR A 210 -18.40 11.52 3.91
CA THR A 210 -18.60 11.77 2.48
C THR A 210 -17.27 12.01 1.76
N LYS A 211 -17.26 11.86 0.43
CA LYS A 211 -16.09 12.14 -0.42
C LYS A 211 -15.50 13.54 -0.18
N ASP A 212 -16.34 14.57 0.01
CA ASP A 212 -15.86 15.94 0.22
C ASP A 212 -15.14 16.14 1.57
N GLU A 213 -15.32 15.23 2.52
CA GLU A 213 -14.67 15.21 3.83
C GLU A 213 -13.36 14.41 3.83
N THR A 214 -12.95 13.84 2.70
CA THR A 214 -11.70 13.08 2.57
C THR A 214 -10.63 13.87 1.80
N MET A 215 -9.39 13.68 2.22
CA MET A 215 -8.17 14.16 1.60
C MET A 215 -7.23 12.97 1.39
N ALA A 216 -6.49 12.97 0.29
CA ALA A 216 -5.38 12.05 0.06
C ALA A 216 -4.15 12.84 -0.35
N ILE A 217 -2.98 12.44 0.16
CA ILE A 217 -1.69 13.05 -0.15
C ILE A 217 -0.77 11.94 -0.67
N GLY A 218 -0.21 12.14 -1.87
CA GLY A 218 0.69 11.19 -2.53
C GLY A 218 1.59 11.85 -3.56
N ASP A 219 2.47 11.08 -4.18
CA ASP A 219 3.46 11.60 -5.12
C ASP A 219 3.66 10.75 -6.38
N GLU A 220 3.30 9.46 -6.37
CA GLU A 220 3.56 8.53 -7.48
C GLU A 220 2.30 7.86 -8.07
N GLU A 221 2.48 7.13 -9.17
CA GLU A 221 1.37 6.52 -9.94
C GLU A 221 0.56 5.50 -9.11
N ASN A 222 1.18 4.82 -8.15
CA ASN A 222 0.50 3.92 -7.22
C ASN A 222 -0.47 4.65 -6.26
N ASP A 223 -0.39 5.99 -6.16
CA ASP A 223 -1.30 6.81 -5.36
C ASP A 223 -2.51 7.31 -6.15
N ARG A 224 -2.49 7.19 -7.49
CA ARG A 224 -3.57 7.64 -8.37
C ARG A 224 -4.94 7.21 -7.87
N ALA A 225 -5.07 5.91 -7.53
CA ALA A 225 -6.34 5.34 -7.10
C ALA A 225 -6.91 6.04 -5.86
N MET A 226 -6.08 6.38 -4.86
CA MET A 226 -6.57 7.12 -3.69
C MET A 226 -6.82 8.61 -3.97
N LEU A 227 -6.04 9.23 -4.86
CA LEU A 227 -6.20 10.63 -5.21
C LEU A 227 -7.51 10.87 -6.01
N GLU A 228 -7.88 9.97 -6.92
CA GLU A 228 -9.09 10.14 -7.77
C GLU A 228 -10.41 9.97 -6.97
N VAL A 229 -10.39 9.19 -5.89
CA VAL A 229 -11.59 8.89 -5.11
C VAL A 229 -11.92 9.93 -4.04
N VAL A 230 -10.93 10.68 -3.54
CA VAL A 230 -11.15 11.69 -2.48
C VAL A 230 -11.67 13.02 -3.03
N GLY A 231 -12.32 13.83 -2.20
CA GLY A 231 -12.77 15.18 -2.59
C GLY A 231 -11.65 16.21 -2.66
N ASN A 232 -10.50 15.90 -2.04
CA ASN A 232 -9.38 16.83 -1.90
C ASN A 232 -8.05 16.11 -2.18
N PRO A 233 -7.74 15.76 -3.44
CA PRO A 233 -6.45 15.21 -3.80
C PRO A 233 -5.34 16.26 -3.71
N VAL A 234 -4.30 15.95 -2.94
CA VAL A 234 -3.10 16.77 -2.77
C VAL A 234 -1.91 16.00 -3.31
N VAL A 235 -1.10 16.64 -4.16
CA VAL A 235 0.11 16.02 -4.71
C VAL A 235 1.36 16.77 -4.25
N MET A 236 2.40 16.03 -3.88
CA MET A 236 3.67 16.59 -3.44
C MET A 236 4.39 17.34 -4.56
N GLU A 237 5.20 18.35 -4.22
CA GLU A 237 6.01 19.07 -5.23
C GLU A 237 7.01 18.15 -5.94
N ASN A 238 7.58 17.18 -5.23
CA ASN A 238 8.47 16.17 -5.81
C ASN A 238 7.73 15.09 -6.61
N GLY A 239 6.39 15.12 -6.62
CA GLY A 239 5.57 14.09 -7.27
C GLY A 239 5.59 14.11 -8.80
N ASN A 240 5.20 12.98 -9.37
CA ASN A 240 5.15 12.69 -10.79
C ASN A 240 4.30 13.74 -11.55
N PRO A 241 4.79 14.30 -12.68
CA PRO A 241 4.04 15.27 -13.48
C PRO A 241 2.64 14.79 -13.93
N GLU A 242 2.47 13.50 -14.21
CA GLU A 242 1.17 12.95 -14.61
C GLU A 242 0.18 12.90 -13.45
N ILE A 243 0.66 12.68 -12.23
CA ILE A 243 -0.17 12.65 -11.02
C ILE A 243 -0.56 14.06 -10.58
N LYS A 244 0.31 15.06 -10.77
CA LYS A 244 -0.05 16.47 -10.54
C LYS A 244 -1.26 16.94 -11.36
N LYS A 245 -1.57 16.30 -12.49
CA LYS A 245 -2.73 16.66 -13.32
C LYS A 245 -4.08 16.35 -12.67
N ILE A 246 -4.12 15.42 -11.72
CA ILE A 246 -5.34 15.08 -10.96
C ILE A 246 -5.41 15.79 -9.62
N ALA A 247 -4.38 16.57 -9.25
CA ALA A 247 -4.31 17.28 -8.00
C ALA A 247 -5.31 18.44 -7.96
N LYS A 248 -6.02 18.58 -6.84
CA LYS A 248 -6.75 19.81 -6.50
C LYS A 248 -5.79 20.84 -5.92
N TYR A 249 -4.81 20.37 -5.16
CA TYR A 249 -3.76 21.18 -4.57
C TYR A 249 -2.39 20.52 -4.79
N ILE A 250 -1.36 21.34 -5.02
CA ILE A 250 0.02 20.90 -5.01
C ILE A 250 0.65 21.47 -3.73
N THR A 251 1.18 20.61 -2.88
CA THR A 251 1.89 21.01 -1.65
C THR A 251 3.40 21.08 -1.91
N LYS A 252 4.19 21.39 -0.87
CA LYS A 252 5.66 21.41 -0.95
C LYS A 252 6.24 20.01 -1.15
N SER A 253 7.54 19.91 -1.36
CA SER A 253 8.23 18.63 -1.38
C SER A 253 8.21 17.94 -0.01
N ASN A 254 8.47 16.64 0.01
CA ASN A 254 8.62 15.87 1.24
C ASN A 254 9.76 16.38 2.13
N ASP A 255 10.88 16.82 1.53
CA ASP A 255 12.00 17.45 2.25
C ASP A 255 11.63 18.80 2.89
N GLU A 256 10.61 19.48 2.35
CA GLU A 256 10.08 20.73 2.90
C GLU A 256 8.81 20.52 3.75
N SER A 257 8.58 19.29 4.23
CA SER A 257 7.42 18.94 5.07
C SER A 257 6.07 19.22 4.39
N GLY A 258 5.94 18.85 3.11
CA GLY A 258 4.72 19.05 2.31
C GLY A 258 3.45 18.50 2.95
N VAL A 259 3.51 17.37 3.65
CA VAL A 259 2.36 16.84 4.41
C VAL A 259 1.94 17.80 5.53
N ALA A 260 2.88 18.34 6.30
CA ALA A 260 2.59 19.30 7.36
C ALA A 260 1.97 20.58 6.80
N HIS A 261 2.51 21.07 5.67
CA HIS A 261 1.98 22.23 4.97
C HIS A 261 0.54 21.99 4.51
N ALA A 262 0.25 20.82 3.93
CA ALA A 262 -1.08 20.49 3.45
C ALA A 262 -2.12 20.47 4.58
N ILE A 263 -1.79 19.78 5.68
CA ILE A 263 -2.67 19.68 6.86
C ILE A 263 -2.97 21.08 7.42
N ARG A 264 -1.93 21.90 7.64
CA ARG A 264 -2.11 23.24 8.22
C ARG A 264 -2.81 24.24 7.30
N THR A 265 -2.88 23.97 5.99
CA THR A 265 -3.42 24.92 5.01
C THR A 265 -4.86 24.59 4.61
N TRP A 266 -5.19 23.30 4.53
CA TRP A 266 -6.46 22.83 3.97
C TRP A 266 -7.30 21.97 4.92
N VAL A 267 -6.79 21.67 6.13
CA VAL A 267 -7.50 20.88 7.13
C VAL A 267 -7.78 21.70 8.40
N LEU A 268 -6.73 22.30 8.97
CA LEU A 268 -6.77 23.13 10.19
C LEU A 268 -6.99 24.61 9.86
#